data_AF-A0A944QWP9-F1
#
_entry.id   AF-A0A944QWP9-F1
#
_cell.length_a   1.000
_cell.length_b   1.000
_cell.length_c   1.000
_cell.angle_alpha   90.00
_cell.angle_beta   90.00
_cell.angle_gamma   90.00
#
_symmetry.space_group_name_H-M   'P 1'
#
loop_
_entity.id
_entity.type
_entity.pdbx_description
1 polymer ?
#
loop_
_entity_poly.entity_id
_entity_poly.type
_entity_poly.pdbx_seq_one_letter_code
_entity_poly.pdbx_strand_id
1 'polypeptide(L)'
;MQQLLQTISKWGVIISFLLLLLSLAYKDRLPNPDQYEAKRLVDPVQVSTYRSPFWIEAEGQRYHIRPLYDYTLEGVVVSYHDADSFGDIWHHDRWKDFLNVRDLCVIWGANVSSGVYQEMSFDNDSWTCWAYWPDAQTGASFQMTQLSNNHLLVGDDYLKEKLMSAEPGDHIRISGQLASYENPANDFKRGSSTRRDDRGNGACETIYVDDFEIVSKANVRWRGIYTFSGWCLGLFLTAFLILFVITPPVRKPSIY
;
A
#
# COMPACT_ATOMS: atom_id res chain seq x y z
N MET A 1 -0.53 -27.58 37.37
CA MET A 1 -1.34 -26.73 36.47
C MET A 1 -0.57 -25.52 35.96
N GLN A 2 -0.06 -24.63 36.82
CA GLN A 2 0.68 -23.42 36.40
C GLN A 2 1.91 -23.70 35.51
N GLN A 3 2.73 -24.69 35.85
CA GLN A 3 3.90 -25.09 35.03
C GLN A 3 3.50 -25.63 33.64
N LEU A 4 2.38 -26.36 33.55
CA LEU A 4 1.85 -26.84 32.27
C LEU A 4 1.41 -25.65 31.41
N LEU A 5 0.66 -24.70 32.00
CA LEU A 5 0.25 -23.47 31.32
C LEU A 5 1.45 -22.63 30.87
N GLN A 6 2.50 -22.54 31.69
CA GLN A 6 3.75 -21.85 31.35
C GLN A 6 4.47 -22.52 30.17
N THR A 7 4.43 -23.86 30.12
CA THR A 7 5.00 -24.64 29.01
C THR A 7 4.19 -24.42 27.73
N ILE A 8 2.86 -24.45 27.82
CA ILE A 8 1.95 -24.18 26.69
C ILE A 8 2.18 -22.76 26.15
N SER A 9 2.23 -21.74 27.02
CA SER A 9 2.45 -20.36 26.59
C SER A 9 3.82 -20.16 25.96
N LYS A 10 4.87 -20.79 26.51
CA LYS A 10 6.21 -20.77 25.90
C LYS A 10 6.18 -21.34 24.47
N TRP A 11 5.60 -22.52 24.26
CA TRP A 11 5.52 -23.11 22.92
C TRP A 11 4.60 -22.31 22.00
N GLY A 12 3.51 -21.74 22.54
CA GLY A 12 2.61 -20.84 21.82
C GLY A 12 3.32 -19.61 21.28
N VAL A 13 4.21 -18.98 22.08
CA VAL A 13 5.08 -17.88 21.62
C VAL A 13 5.95 -18.33 20.45
N ILE A 14 6.66 -19.46 20.59
CA ILE A 14 7.58 -19.95 19.55
C ILE A 14 6.83 -20.25 18.24
N ILE A 15 5.73 -20.99 18.31
CA ILE A 15 4.95 -21.37 17.12
C ILE A 15 4.34 -20.14 16.45
N SER A 16 3.74 -19.23 17.23
CA SER A 16 3.14 -18.00 16.69
C SER A 16 4.20 -17.11 16.04
N PHE A 17 5.39 -17.01 16.64
CA PHE A 17 6.51 -16.26 16.06
C PHE A 17 7.00 -16.88 14.75
N LEU A 18 7.14 -18.20 14.68
CA LEU A 18 7.54 -18.88 13.43
C LEU A 18 6.48 -18.73 12.33
N LEU A 19 5.20 -18.83 12.68
CA LEU A 19 4.10 -18.59 11.72
C LEU A 19 4.07 -17.13 11.25
N LEU A 20 4.34 -16.18 12.16
CA LEU A 20 4.44 -14.76 11.81
C LEU A 20 5.58 -14.53 10.81
N LEU A 21 6.78 -15.05 11.08
CA LEU A 21 7.93 -14.96 10.16
C LEU A 21 7.65 -15.61 8.80
N LEU A 22 7.01 -16.79 8.81
CA LEU A 22 6.62 -17.46 7.57
C LEU A 22 5.65 -16.59 6.78
N SER A 23 4.58 -16.10 7.42
CA SER A 23 3.57 -15.28 6.75
C SER A 23 4.11 -13.96 6.21
N LEU A 24 5.09 -13.34 6.87
CA LEU A 24 5.78 -12.14 6.38
C LEU A 24 6.44 -12.36 5.01
N ALA A 25 7.01 -13.55 4.77
CA ALA A 25 7.66 -13.86 3.50
C ALA A 25 6.68 -14.05 2.32
N TYR A 26 5.39 -14.27 2.59
CA TYR A 26 4.38 -14.56 1.56
C TYR A 26 3.25 -13.53 1.46
N LYS A 27 3.01 -12.71 2.50
CA LYS A 27 1.85 -11.81 2.54
C LYS A 27 1.86 -10.72 1.44
N ASP A 28 3.05 -10.30 1.00
CA ASP A 28 3.25 -9.25 -0.01
C ASP A 28 3.79 -9.80 -1.34
N ARG A 29 3.87 -11.14 -1.48
CA ARG A 29 4.35 -11.75 -2.72
C ARG A 29 3.35 -11.47 -3.85
N LEU A 30 3.83 -10.90 -4.95
CA LEU A 30 2.96 -10.58 -6.08
C LEU A 30 2.34 -11.86 -6.68
N PRO A 31 0.99 -11.94 -6.77
CA PRO A 31 0.27 -13.08 -7.35
C PRO A 31 0.69 -13.41 -8.77
N ASN A 32 0.36 -14.61 -9.24
CA ASN A 32 0.57 -15.01 -10.63
C ASN A 32 -0.40 -14.30 -11.59
N PRO A 33 -0.03 -14.11 -12.87
CA PRO A 33 -0.85 -13.41 -13.87
C PRO A 33 -2.26 -13.99 -14.05
N ASP A 34 -2.41 -15.31 -13.89
CA ASP A 34 -3.67 -16.04 -14.08
C ASP A 34 -4.72 -15.73 -13.01
N GLN A 35 -4.33 -15.08 -11.91
CA GLN A 35 -5.25 -14.60 -10.87
C GLN A 35 -5.91 -13.27 -11.24
N TYR A 36 -5.44 -12.60 -12.29
CA TYR A 36 -5.97 -11.32 -12.74
C TYR A 36 -6.80 -11.47 -14.02
N GLU A 37 -7.86 -10.66 -14.13
CA GLU A 37 -8.62 -10.54 -15.37
C GLU A 37 -7.90 -9.61 -16.34
N ALA A 38 -6.99 -10.15 -17.17
CA ALA A 38 -6.17 -9.36 -18.10
C ALA A 38 -6.96 -8.39 -19.00
N LYS A 39 -8.22 -8.71 -19.35
CA LYS A 39 -9.12 -7.85 -20.14
C LYS A 39 -9.49 -6.53 -19.44
N ARG A 40 -9.34 -6.44 -18.11
CA ARG A 40 -9.62 -5.25 -17.30
C ARG A 40 -8.37 -4.37 -17.15
N LEU A 41 -7.19 -4.98 -17.16
CA LEU A 41 -5.90 -4.32 -16.99
C LEU A 41 -5.41 -3.70 -18.30
N VAL A 42 -6.21 -2.83 -18.89
CA VAL A 42 -5.90 -2.11 -20.13
C VAL A 42 -5.31 -0.74 -19.84
N ASP A 43 -4.90 -0.01 -20.88
CA ASP A 43 -4.41 1.35 -20.71
C ASP A 43 -5.48 2.27 -20.09
N PRO A 44 -5.08 3.24 -19.23
CA PRO A 44 -6.01 4.13 -18.56
C PRO A 44 -6.87 4.92 -19.54
N VAL A 45 -8.13 5.10 -19.18
CA VAL A 45 -9.06 5.94 -19.96
C VAL A 45 -8.88 7.38 -19.50
N GLN A 46 -8.51 8.25 -20.44
CA GLN A 46 -8.34 9.69 -20.21
C GLN A 46 -9.17 10.47 -21.23
N VAL A 47 -10.15 11.24 -20.76
CA VAL A 47 -11.05 12.04 -21.62
C VAL A 47 -11.19 13.46 -21.10
N SER A 48 -11.55 14.41 -21.97
CA SER A 48 -11.75 15.81 -21.58
C SER A 48 -12.79 15.92 -20.47
N THR A 49 -12.42 16.58 -19.38
CA THR A 49 -13.34 16.82 -18.25
C THR A 49 -14.16 18.09 -18.49
N TYR A 50 -15.40 18.09 -17.98
CA TYR A 50 -16.24 19.28 -17.88
C TYR A 50 -16.31 19.82 -16.44
N ARG A 51 -15.58 19.20 -15.50
CA ARG A 51 -15.58 19.60 -14.10
C ARG A 51 -14.86 20.94 -13.95
N SER A 52 -15.57 21.93 -13.41
CA SER A 52 -14.98 23.23 -13.11
C SER A 52 -14.03 23.15 -11.92
N PRO A 53 -12.98 24.00 -11.84
CA PRO A 53 -12.15 24.13 -10.66
C PRO A 53 -12.97 24.39 -9.40
N PHE A 54 -12.55 23.83 -8.27
CA PHE A 54 -13.27 23.91 -7.00
C PHE A 54 -12.32 23.96 -5.81
N TRP A 55 -12.85 24.34 -4.66
CA TRP A 55 -12.13 24.37 -3.40
C TRP A 55 -12.52 23.18 -2.53
N ILE A 56 -11.55 22.63 -1.82
CA ILE A 56 -11.76 21.60 -0.81
C ILE A 56 -11.01 21.95 0.47
N GLU A 57 -11.52 21.51 1.60
CA GLU A 57 -10.90 21.68 2.91
C GLU A 57 -10.55 20.33 3.51
N ALA A 58 -9.35 20.20 4.07
CA ALA A 58 -8.88 19.02 4.79
C ALA A 58 -7.99 19.48 5.95
N GLU A 59 -8.25 18.99 7.17
CA GLU A 59 -7.48 19.30 8.38
C GLU A 59 -7.24 20.82 8.60
N GLY A 60 -8.27 21.64 8.32
CA GLY A 60 -8.20 23.10 8.45
C GLY A 60 -7.31 23.81 7.42
N GLN A 61 -6.84 23.10 6.39
CA GLN A 61 -6.21 23.67 5.20
C GLN A 61 -7.20 23.69 4.05
N ARG A 62 -7.06 24.69 3.16
CA ARG A 62 -7.93 24.87 2.01
C ARG A 62 -7.12 24.75 0.72
N TYR A 63 -7.53 23.85 -0.15
CA TYR A 63 -6.86 23.52 -1.41
C TYR A 63 -7.73 23.90 -2.59
N HIS A 64 -7.10 24.41 -3.66
CA HIS A 64 -7.77 24.68 -4.92
C HIS A 64 -7.43 23.59 -5.92
N ILE A 65 -8.44 22.83 -6.34
CA ILE A 65 -8.30 21.73 -7.29
C ILE A 65 -8.69 22.23 -8.68
N ARG A 66 -7.83 21.97 -9.67
CA ARG A 66 -8.07 22.24 -11.09
C ARG A 66 -8.05 20.92 -11.86
N PRO A 67 -9.22 20.33 -12.13
CA PRO A 67 -9.36 19.17 -13.00
C PRO A 67 -8.80 19.44 -14.41
N LEU A 68 -8.16 18.42 -15.00
CA LEU A 68 -7.58 18.46 -16.34
C LEU A 68 -8.26 17.47 -17.29
N TYR A 69 -8.47 16.23 -16.82
CA TYR A 69 -9.11 15.15 -17.57
C TYR A 69 -9.88 14.23 -16.63
N ASP A 70 -11.00 13.69 -17.08
CA ASP A 70 -11.63 12.56 -16.39
C ASP A 70 -10.79 11.33 -16.67
N TYR A 71 -10.51 10.57 -15.62
CA TYR A 71 -9.49 9.53 -15.63
C TYR A 71 -9.97 8.27 -14.93
N THR A 72 -9.66 7.12 -15.52
CA THR A 72 -9.90 5.80 -14.91
C THR A 72 -8.71 4.89 -15.17
N LEU A 73 -8.15 4.34 -14.08
CA LEU A 73 -7.06 3.38 -14.09
C LEU A 73 -7.51 2.09 -13.41
N GLU A 74 -7.38 0.96 -14.10
CA GLU A 74 -7.49 -0.38 -13.52
C GLU A 74 -6.13 -1.08 -13.61
N GLY A 75 -5.60 -1.53 -12.47
CA GLY A 75 -4.22 -1.96 -12.37
C GLY A 75 -3.90 -2.78 -11.13
N VAL A 76 -2.68 -3.29 -11.06
CA VAL A 76 -2.15 -4.04 -9.93
C VAL A 76 -1.19 -3.15 -9.14
N VAL A 77 -1.43 -3.02 -7.83
CA VAL A 77 -0.51 -2.31 -6.93
C VAL A 77 0.76 -3.13 -6.78
N VAL A 78 1.92 -2.54 -7.00
CA VAL A 78 3.23 -3.21 -6.83
C VAL A 78 4.05 -2.63 -5.69
N SER A 79 3.81 -1.36 -5.35
CA SER A 79 4.40 -0.67 -4.22
C SER A 79 3.46 0.45 -3.78
N TYR A 80 3.64 0.93 -2.55
CA TYR A 80 2.99 2.14 -2.08
C TYR A 80 3.95 2.93 -1.18
N HIS A 81 3.66 4.22 -1.04
CA HIS A 81 4.30 5.10 -0.10
C HIS A 81 3.21 5.81 0.70
N ASP A 82 3.19 5.60 2.00
CA ASP A 82 2.27 6.33 2.87
C ASP A 82 2.76 7.77 3.00
N ALA A 83 1.90 8.73 2.63
CA ALA A 83 2.17 10.14 2.90
C ALA A 83 2.11 10.40 4.42
N ASP A 84 1.35 9.58 5.15
CA ASP A 84 1.18 9.61 6.61
C ASP A 84 1.10 8.17 7.19
N SER A 85 2.14 7.72 7.90
CA SER A 85 1.96 6.58 8.80
C SER A 85 1.17 7.05 10.03
N PHE A 86 -0.01 6.47 10.27
CA PHE A 86 -0.97 6.77 11.35
C PHE A 86 -0.40 6.68 12.80
N GLY A 87 0.90 6.45 12.96
CA GLY A 87 1.61 6.42 14.25
C GLY A 87 2.38 7.69 14.61
N ASP A 88 2.62 8.61 13.66
CA ASP A 88 3.42 9.81 13.91
C ASP A 88 2.58 11.08 13.80
N ILE A 89 2.10 11.53 14.97
CA ILE A 89 1.54 12.87 15.22
C ILE A 89 2.59 14.00 14.95
N TRP A 90 3.76 13.68 14.38
CA TRP A 90 4.97 14.51 14.43
C TRP A 90 5.74 14.69 13.11
N HIS A 91 5.13 14.50 11.93
CA HIS A 91 5.78 14.82 10.65
C HIS A 91 4.98 15.70 9.68
N HIS A 92 4.17 16.65 10.19
CA HIS A 92 3.53 17.70 9.37
C HIS A 92 4.42 18.91 9.02
N ASP A 93 5.75 18.76 8.98
CA ASP A 93 6.63 19.92 9.20
C ASP A 93 7.20 20.62 7.95
N ARG A 94 6.60 20.42 6.76
CA ARG A 94 6.97 21.32 5.63
C ARG A 94 5.88 21.67 4.63
N TRP A 95 5.02 20.72 4.25
CA TRP A 95 4.10 20.91 3.12
C TRP A 95 2.61 20.84 3.46
N LYS A 96 2.25 20.37 4.67
CA LYS A 96 0.86 20.25 5.12
C LYS A 96 -0.04 19.68 4.02
N ASP A 97 0.35 18.57 3.41
CA ASP A 97 -0.41 17.95 2.32
C ASP A 97 -1.35 16.89 2.88
N PHE A 98 -2.41 17.34 3.55
CA PHE A 98 -3.41 16.47 4.18
C PHE A 98 -4.36 15.83 3.18
N LEU A 99 -4.32 16.26 1.92
CA LEU A 99 -5.20 15.78 0.86
C LEU A 99 -4.64 14.52 0.20
N ASN A 100 -3.31 14.39 0.12
CA ASN A 100 -2.66 13.13 -0.23
C ASN A 100 -2.54 12.23 0.98
N VAL A 101 -3.09 11.03 0.89
CA VAL A 101 -3.05 10.05 1.98
C VAL A 101 -2.02 8.96 1.72
N ARG A 102 -1.80 8.61 0.44
CA ARG A 102 -0.96 7.51 0.00
C ARG A 102 -0.71 7.60 -1.49
N ASP A 103 0.55 7.38 -1.88
CA ASP A 103 0.97 7.26 -3.26
C ASP A 103 1.03 5.77 -3.65
N LEU A 104 0.40 5.40 -4.77
CA LEU A 104 0.37 4.01 -5.26
C LEU A 104 1.19 3.86 -6.53
N CYS A 105 2.13 2.92 -6.53
CA CYS A 105 2.74 2.45 -7.76
C CYS A 105 1.91 1.32 -8.37
N VAL A 106 1.43 1.54 -9.59
CA VAL A 106 0.48 0.66 -10.27
C VAL A 106 1.02 0.25 -11.63
N ILE A 107 0.85 -1.03 -11.97
CA ILE A 107 1.15 -1.58 -13.31
C ILE A 107 -0.11 -2.19 -13.94
N TRP A 108 -0.11 -2.31 -15.27
CA TRP A 108 -1.21 -2.91 -16.02
C TRP A 108 -0.70 -3.55 -17.33
N GLY A 109 -1.61 -4.04 -18.16
CA GLY A 109 -1.33 -4.44 -19.54
C GLY A 109 -0.36 -5.62 -19.68
N ALA A 110 0.63 -5.45 -20.54
CA ALA A 110 1.66 -6.44 -20.82
C ALA A 110 2.56 -6.71 -19.62
N ASN A 111 2.76 -5.72 -18.75
CA ASN A 111 3.54 -5.91 -17.51
C ASN A 111 2.91 -6.98 -16.64
N VAL A 112 1.58 -7.01 -16.52
CA VAL A 112 0.87 -8.03 -15.74
C VAL A 112 0.68 -9.32 -16.55
N SER A 113 0.18 -9.23 -17.78
CA SER A 113 -0.16 -10.43 -18.57
C SER A 113 1.05 -11.30 -18.94
N SER A 114 2.25 -10.74 -19.06
CA SER A 114 3.48 -11.51 -19.30
C SER A 114 4.06 -12.17 -18.05
N GLY A 115 3.70 -11.71 -16.85
CA GLY A 115 4.33 -12.16 -15.60
C GLY A 115 5.68 -11.52 -15.27
N VAL A 116 6.23 -10.66 -16.12
CA VAL A 116 7.57 -10.07 -15.92
C VAL A 116 7.71 -9.35 -14.56
N TYR A 117 6.64 -8.72 -14.07
CA TYR A 117 6.60 -8.02 -12.79
C TYR A 117 6.97 -8.91 -11.58
N GLN A 118 6.80 -10.22 -11.67
CA GLN A 118 7.14 -11.14 -10.56
C GLN A 118 8.64 -11.33 -10.39
N GLU A 119 9.44 -11.01 -11.41
CA GLU A 119 10.91 -11.03 -11.39
C GLU A 119 11.51 -9.67 -11.02
N MET A 120 10.66 -8.66 -10.83
CA MET A 120 11.05 -7.28 -10.60
C MET A 120 10.91 -6.90 -9.12
N SER A 121 11.60 -5.82 -8.75
CA SER A 121 11.37 -5.12 -7.50
C SER A 121 10.86 -3.71 -7.80
N PHE A 122 9.95 -3.23 -6.96
CA PHE A 122 9.36 -1.90 -7.09
C PHE A 122 9.55 -1.13 -5.80
N ASP A 123 9.69 0.18 -5.93
CA ASP A 123 9.71 1.12 -4.81
C ASP A 123 9.12 2.44 -5.30
N ASN A 124 8.51 3.23 -4.41
CA ASN A 124 8.02 4.53 -4.79
C ASN A 124 8.08 5.53 -3.64
N ASP A 125 8.13 6.80 -4.01
CA ASP A 125 7.92 7.91 -3.11
C ASP A 125 6.75 8.77 -3.62
N SER A 126 6.60 9.96 -3.04
CA SER A 126 5.57 10.91 -3.45
C SER A 126 5.72 11.47 -4.86
N TRP A 127 6.77 11.14 -5.62
CA TRP A 127 7.03 11.71 -6.95
C TRP A 127 7.31 10.66 -8.02
N THR A 128 7.96 9.55 -7.67
CA THR A 128 8.44 8.57 -8.64
C THR A 128 8.12 7.17 -8.16
N CYS A 129 7.75 6.31 -9.11
CA CYS A 129 7.83 4.87 -8.93
C CYS A 129 9.01 4.33 -9.72
N TRP A 130 9.87 3.59 -9.04
CA TRP A 130 11.03 2.91 -9.60
C TRP A 130 10.73 1.43 -9.80
N ALA A 131 11.22 0.91 -10.92
CA ALA A 131 11.19 -0.50 -11.24
C ALA A 131 12.63 -0.98 -11.44
N TYR A 132 12.98 -2.10 -10.79
CA TYR A 132 14.30 -2.70 -10.80
C TYR A 132 14.21 -4.13 -11.34
N TRP A 133 15.15 -4.51 -12.20
CA TRP A 133 15.20 -5.82 -12.83
C TRP A 133 16.58 -6.47 -12.66
N PRO A 134 16.65 -7.81 -12.59
CA PRO A 134 17.90 -8.53 -12.33
C PRO A 134 18.81 -8.58 -13.55
N ASP A 135 18.26 -8.56 -14.77
CA ASP A 135 19.01 -8.69 -16.01
C ASP A 135 18.34 -7.96 -17.19
N ALA A 136 19.09 -7.85 -18.30
CA ALA A 136 18.65 -7.12 -19.48
C ALA A 136 17.43 -7.75 -20.17
N GLN A 137 17.21 -9.07 -20.05
CA GLN A 137 16.08 -9.75 -20.68
C GLN A 137 14.77 -9.45 -19.94
N THR A 138 14.78 -9.49 -18.60
CA THR A 138 13.64 -9.06 -17.79
C THR A 138 13.34 -7.58 -18.04
N GLY A 139 14.37 -6.71 -18.03
CA GLY A 139 14.20 -5.29 -18.31
C GLY A 139 13.63 -4.99 -19.70
N ALA A 140 14.05 -5.72 -20.74
CA ALA A 140 13.53 -5.57 -22.10
C ALA A 140 12.07 -6.05 -22.26
N SER A 141 11.62 -6.92 -21.36
CA SER A 141 10.24 -7.44 -21.35
C SER A 141 9.26 -6.52 -20.59
N PHE A 142 9.78 -5.57 -19.79
CA PHE A 142 8.98 -4.62 -19.04
C PHE A 142 8.70 -3.34 -19.83
N GLN A 143 7.44 -2.90 -19.81
CA GLN A 143 6.98 -1.69 -20.49
C GLN A 143 6.85 -0.55 -19.49
N MET A 144 7.81 0.39 -19.51
CA MET A 144 7.77 1.58 -18.64
C MET A 144 6.54 2.47 -18.87
N THR A 145 5.88 2.39 -20.03
CA THR A 145 4.65 3.12 -20.35
C THR A 145 3.38 2.48 -19.75
N GLN A 146 3.51 1.31 -19.11
CA GLN A 146 2.44 0.59 -18.42
C GLN A 146 2.73 0.47 -16.91
N LEU A 147 3.31 1.53 -16.37
CA LEU A 147 3.60 1.76 -14.97
C LEU A 147 3.31 3.22 -14.65
N SER A 148 2.71 3.50 -13.51
CA SER A 148 2.57 4.87 -13.02
C SER A 148 2.68 4.98 -11.51
N ASN A 149 3.18 6.14 -11.08
CA ASN A 149 3.08 6.59 -9.69
C ASN A 149 1.84 7.47 -9.58
N ASN A 150 0.91 7.09 -8.70
CA ASN A 150 -0.38 7.74 -8.55
C ASN A 150 -0.42 8.45 -7.21
N HIS A 151 -0.53 9.78 -7.26
CA HIS A 151 -0.67 10.65 -6.11
C HIS A 151 -2.15 10.99 -5.91
N LEU A 152 -2.72 10.50 -4.80
CA LEU A 152 -4.16 10.36 -4.66
C LEU A 152 -4.72 11.37 -3.68
N LEU A 153 -5.45 12.35 -4.22
CA LEU A 153 -6.12 13.39 -3.46
C LEU A 153 -7.53 12.92 -3.09
N VAL A 154 -7.81 12.83 -1.79
CA VAL A 154 -9.12 12.43 -1.27
C VAL A 154 -9.69 13.44 -0.30
N GLY A 155 -10.95 13.77 -0.50
CA GLY A 155 -11.72 14.68 0.36
C GLY A 155 -12.65 13.98 1.36
N ASP A 156 -12.73 12.67 1.32
CA ASP A 156 -13.71 11.86 2.05
C ASP A 156 -13.01 10.75 2.84
N ASP A 157 -13.37 10.63 4.13
CA ASP A 157 -12.73 9.68 5.05
C ASP A 157 -12.96 8.22 4.64
N TYR A 158 -14.11 7.91 4.04
CA TYR A 158 -14.41 6.56 3.58
C TYR A 158 -13.53 6.16 2.39
N LEU A 159 -13.30 7.05 1.43
CA LEU A 159 -12.31 6.82 0.36
C LEU A 159 -10.89 6.70 0.91
N LYS A 160 -10.53 7.52 1.90
CA LYS A 160 -9.23 7.45 2.58
C LYS A 160 -9.00 6.08 3.21
N GLU A 161 -9.94 5.57 3.99
CA GLU A 161 -9.84 4.24 4.61
C GLU A 161 -9.65 3.12 3.57
N LYS A 162 -10.41 3.17 2.46
CA LYS A 162 -10.26 2.19 1.38
C LYS A 162 -8.89 2.25 0.73
N LEU A 163 -8.39 3.45 0.42
CA LEU A 163 -7.06 3.65 -0.17
C LEU A 163 -5.95 3.12 0.75
N MET A 164 -6.02 3.44 2.04
CA MET A 164 -5.05 2.96 3.02
C MET A 164 -5.07 1.43 3.17
N SER A 165 -6.18 0.78 2.84
CA SER A 165 -6.27 -0.67 2.84
C SER A 165 -5.62 -1.32 1.60
N ALA A 166 -5.29 -0.60 0.53
CA ALA A 166 -4.74 -1.18 -0.69
C ALA A 166 -3.29 -1.63 -0.49
N GLU A 167 -2.98 -2.89 -0.84
CA GLU A 167 -1.68 -3.51 -0.55
C GLU A 167 -1.05 -4.10 -1.84
N PRO A 168 0.27 -4.35 -1.87
CA PRO A 168 0.93 -4.96 -3.02
C PRO A 168 0.27 -6.27 -3.46
N GLY A 169 0.05 -6.39 -4.76
CA GLY A 169 -0.66 -7.48 -5.42
C GLY A 169 -2.17 -7.24 -5.59
N ASP A 170 -2.77 -6.28 -4.88
CA ASP A 170 -4.20 -5.99 -5.03
C ASP A 170 -4.50 -5.46 -6.44
N HIS A 171 -5.59 -5.96 -7.04
CA HIS A 171 -6.15 -5.38 -8.25
C HIS A 171 -7.11 -4.27 -7.82
N ILE A 172 -6.86 -3.06 -8.31
CA ILE A 172 -7.59 -1.86 -7.95
C ILE A 172 -8.16 -1.16 -9.18
N ARG A 173 -9.18 -0.33 -8.93
CA ARG A 173 -9.71 0.65 -9.85
C ARG A 173 -9.73 2.02 -9.19
N ILE A 174 -9.18 3.01 -9.86
CA ILE A 174 -9.20 4.42 -9.46
C ILE A 174 -10.00 5.19 -10.51
N SER A 175 -11.00 5.95 -10.07
CA SER A 175 -11.79 6.83 -10.94
C SER A 175 -11.85 8.25 -10.37
N GLY A 176 -11.71 9.26 -11.22
CA GLY A 176 -11.72 10.65 -10.79
C GLY A 176 -11.21 11.59 -11.87
N GLN A 177 -10.41 12.59 -11.49
CA GLN A 177 -9.78 13.50 -12.45
C GLN A 177 -8.28 13.58 -12.26
N LEU A 178 -7.52 13.52 -13.36
CA LEU A 178 -6.17 14.07 -13.36
C LEU A 178 -6.28 15.56 -13.02
N ALA A 179 -5.61 16.01 -11.97
CA ALA A 179 -5.80 17.35 -11.44
C ALA A 179 -4.49 17.99 -11.01
N SER A 180 -4.40 19.31 -11.18
CA SER A 180 -3.42 20.09 -10.43
C SER A 180 -4.07 20.64 -9.17
N TYR A 181 -3.29 20.84 -8.12
CA TYR A 181 -3.78 21.45 -6.89
C TYR A 181 -2.74 22.37 -6.26
N GLU A 182 -3.24 23.30 -5.47
CA GLU A 182 -2.42 24.26 -4.73
C GLU A 182 -2.97 24.48 -3.33
N ASN A 183 -2.06 24.71 -2.38
CA ASN A 183 -2.40 25.18 -1.04
C ASN A 183 -1.91 26.64 -0.92
N PRO A 184 -2.82 27.63 -0.95
CA PRO A 184 -2.45 29.04 -0.85
C PRO A 184 -1.78 29.41 0.48
N ALA A 185 -1.99 28.64 1.55
CA ALA A 185 -1.45 28.94 2.87
C ALA A 185 0.08 28.79 2.95
N ASN A 186 0.68 28.00 2.06
CA ASN A 186 2.14 27.76 2.02
C ASN A 186 2.73 27.84 0.60
N ASP A 187 1.97 28.39 -0.37
CA ASP A 187 2.34 28.49 -1.80
C ASP A 187 2.73 27.15 -2.45
N PHE A 188 2.30 26.03 -1.87
CA PHE A 188 2.52 24.72 -2.46
C PHE A 188 1.67 24.55 -3.72
N LYS A 189 2.28 24.02 -4.77
CA LYS A 189 1.65 23.75 -6.07
C LYS A 189 2.14 22.42 -6.60
N ARG A 190 1.23 21.61 -7.12
CA ARG A 190 1.54 20.34 -7.75
C ARG A 190 0.66 20.10 -8.97
N GLY A 191 1.30 19.67 -10.06
CA GLY A 191 0.65 19.33 -11.32
C GLY A 191 0.29 17.85 -11.41
N SER A 192 -0.13 17.42 -12.60
CA SER A 192 -0.38 16.02 -12.93
C SER A 192 0.22 15.70 -14.30
N SER A 193 0.82 14.52 -14.43
CA SER A 193 1.10 13.95 -15.75
C SER A 193 -0.20 13.76 -16.53
N THR A 194 -0.18 14.11 -17.82
CA THR A 194 -1.31 13.89 -18.75
C THR A 194 -0.89 13.11 -19.99
N ARG A 195 0.33 12.54 -19.97
CA ARG A 195 0.94 11.74 -21.02
C ARG A 195 1.42 10.41 -20.44
N ARG A 196 1.74 9.43 -21.26
CA ARG A 196 2.18 8.09 -20.81
C ARG A 196 3.68 7.84 -21.05
N ASP A 197 4.34 8.75 -21.75
CA ASP A 197 5.74 8.65 -22.19
C ASP A 197 6.67 9.65 -21.49
N ASP A 198 6.15 10.45 -20.56
CA ASP A 198 6.92 11.31 -19.69
C ASP A 198 7.71 10.51 -18.64
N ARG A 199 8.82 11.07 -18.17
CA ARG A 199 9.78 10.38 -17.30
C ARG A 199 10.25 11.30 -16.17
N GLY A 200 10.68 10.69 -15.07
CA GLY A 200 11.20 11.39 -13.88
C GLY A 200 10.10 12.13 -13.11
N ASN A 201 10.46 13.22 -12.42
CA ASN A 201 9.58 13.98 -11.50
C ASN A 201 8.34 14.64 -12.14
N GLY A 202 8.06 14.39 -13.42
CA GLY A 202 6.87 14.85 -14.14
C GLY A 202 5.89 13.73 -14.51
N ALA A 203 6.27 12.46 -14.36
CA ALA A 203 5.48 11.29 -14.80
C ALA A 203 4.43 10.82 -13.79
N CYS A 204 4.30 11.51 -12.65
CA CYS A 204 3.34 11.16 -11.62
C CYS A 204 1.94 11.69 -11.99
N GLU A 205 0.95 10.81 -11.97
CA GLU A 205 -0.45 11.20 -12.05
C GLU A 205 -0.92 11.70 -10.68
N THR A 206 -1.20 12.98 -10.58
CA THR A 206 -2.00 13.51 -9.47
C THR A 206 -3.48 13.36 -9.82
N ILE A 207 -4.22 12.62 -9.00
CA ILE A 207 -5.62 12.27 -9.23
C ILE A 207 -6.46 12.77 -8.06
N TYR A 208 -7.45 13.62 -8.35
CA TYR A 208 -8.57 13.84 -7.43
C TYR A 208 -9.54 12.66 -7.55
N VAL A 209 -9.63 11.86 -6.48
CA VAL A 209 -10.34 10.58 -6.49
C VAL A 209 -11.81 10.79 -6.16
N ASP A 210 -12.69 10.38 -7.06
CA ASP A 210 -14.14 10.31 -6.81
C ASP A 210 -14.58 8.91 -6.37
N ASP A 211 -13.91 7.87 -6.88
CA ASP A 211 -14.20 6.49 -6.51
C ASP A 211 -12.93 5.62 -6.50
N PHE A 212 -12.88 4.70 -5.55
CA PHE A 212 -11.82 3.72 -5.40
C PHE A 212 -12.38 2.35 -5.04
N GLU A 213 -11.99 1.35 -5.81
CA GLU A 213 -12.40 -0.04 -5.63
C GLU A 213 -11.19 -0.95 -5.57
N ILE A 214 -11.16 -1.84 -4.57
CA ILE A 214 -10.27 -3.00 -4.60
C ILE A 214 -11.05 -4.14 -5.24
N VAL A 215 -10.86 -4.31 -6.54
CA VAL A 215 -11.54 -5.32 -7.37
C VAL A 215 -11.27 -6.73 -6.84
N SER A 216 -10.03 -7.00 -6.43
CA SER A 216 -9.68 -8.25 -5.77
C SER A 216 -8.45 -8.09 -4.88
N LYS A 217 -8.54 -8.64 -3.66
CA LYS A 217 -7.44 -8.68 -2.69
C LYS A 217 -6.44 -9.78 -3.01
N ALA A 218 -5.15 -9.45 -2.97
CA ALA A 218 -4.08 -10.43 -3.03
C ALA A 218 -3.84 -11.10 -1.67
N ASN A 219 -3.30 -12.33 -1.70
CA ASN A 219 -2.74 -13.00 -0.53
C ASN A 219 -3.63 -13.06 0.72
N VAL A 220 -4.96 -13.02 0.58
CA VAL A 220 -5.93 -12.96 1.69
C VAL A 220 -5.65 -14.01 2.77
N ARG A 221 -5.28 -15.23 2.37
CA ARG A 221 -4.94 -16.32 3.30
C ARG A 221 -3.68 -16.00 4.11
N TRP A 222 -2.61 -15.56 3.47
CA TRP A 222 -1.34 -15.25 4.14
C TRP A 222 -1.44 -14.02 5.02
N ARG A 223 -2.16 -12.99 4.58
CA ARG A 223 -2.46 -11.81 5.39
C ARG A 223 -3.31 -12.19 6.62
N GLY A 224 -4.30 -13.07 6.45
CA GLY A 224 -5.06 -13.62 7.57
C GLY A 224 -4.20 -14.41 8.57
N ILE A 225 -3.30 -15.27 8.08
CA ILE A 225 -2.33 -15.99 8.93
C ILE A 225 -1.41 -15.00 9.65
N TYR A 226 -0.93 -13.97 8.97
CA TYR A 226 -0.07 -12.93 9.56
C TYR A 226 -0.77 -12.22 10.73
N THR A 227 -1.98 -11.70 10.49
CA THR A 227 -2.78 -11.04 11.53
C THR A 227 -3.08 -11.98 12.70
N PHE A 228 -3.54 -13.20 12.42
CA PHE A 228 -3.85 -14.20 13.45
C PHE A 228 -2.62 -14.56 14.28
N SER A 229 -1.48 -14.80 13.62
CA SER A 229 -0.22 -15.15 14.30
C SER A 229 0.28 -14.02 15.18
N GLY A 230 0.11 -12.76 14.76
CA GLY A 230 0.42 -11.58 15.58
C GLY A 230 -0.42 -11.50 16.86
N TRP A 231 -1.74 -11.70 16.74
CA TRP A 231 -2.63 -11.75 17.91
C TRP A 231 -2.29 -12.90 18.86
N CYS A 232 -2.06 -14.10 18.33
CA CYS A 232 -1.64 -15.25 19.13
C CYS A 232 -0.30 -14.99 19.83
N LEU A 233 0.67 -14.40 19.14
CA LEU A 233 1.97 -14.04 19.72
C LEU A 233 1.80 -13.09 20.90
N GLY A 234 1.01 -12.02 20.75
CA GLY A 234 0.72 -11.07 21.83
C GLY A 234 0.04 -11.73 23.05
N LEU A 235 -0.97 -12.58 22.79
CA LEU A 235 -1.68 -13.31 23.84
C LEU A 235 -0.76 -14.28 24.60
N PHE A 236 -0.01 -15.12 23.88
CA PHE A 236 0.88 -16.11 24.50
C PHE A 236 2.07 -15.46 25.20
N LEU A 237 2.60 -14.35 24.67
CA LEU A 237 3.68 -13.61 25.31
C LEU A 237 3.20 -13.00 26.63
N THR A 238 2.02 -12.38 26.63
CA THR A 238 1.41 -11.83 27.85
C THR A 238 1.17 -12.92 28.89
N ALA A 239 0.58 -14.04 28.48
CA ALA A 239 0.35 -15.18 29.38
C ALA A 239 1.66 -15.76 29.92
N PHE A 240 2.71 -15.88 29.09
CA PHE A 240 4.02 -16.36 29.48
C PHE A 240 4.68 -15.44 30.52
N LEU A 241 4.65 -14.12 30.33
CA LEU A 241 5.22 -13.15 31.26
C LEU A 241 4.51 -13.18 32.62
N ILE A 242 3.18 -13.23 32.63
CA ILE A 242 2.40 -13.36 33.88
C ILE A 242 2.75 -14.67 34.58
N LEU A 243 2.75 -15.79 33.85
CA LEU A 243 3.05 -17.12 34.41
C LEU A 243 4.50 -17.21 34.90
N PHE A 244 5.45 -16.54 34.27
CA PHE A 244 6.84 -16.50 34.70
C PHE A 244 7.00 -15.87 36.09
N VAL A 245 6.22 -14.83 36.40
CA VAL A 245 6.25 -14.15 37.71
C VAL A 245 5.57 -14.98 38.79
N ILE A 246 4.42 -15.60 38.49
CA ILE A 246 3.61 -16.30 39.51
C ILE A 246 3.97 -17.77 39.70
N THR A 247 4.68 -18.40 38.74
CA THR A 247 5.03 -19.82 38.84
C THR A 247 6.28 -19.97 39.72
N PRO A 248 6.20 -20.65 40.87
CA PRO A 248 7.35 -20.82 41.75
C PRO A 248 8.46 -21.62 41.05
N PRO A 249 9.74 -21.29 41.30
CA PRO A 249 10.86 -21.99 40.68
C PRO A 249 10.83 -23.48 41.05
N VAL A 250 11.07 -24.34 40.06
CA VAL A 250 11.23 -25.77 40.29
C VAL A 250 12.45 -25.96 41.17
N ARG A 251 12.25 -26.30 42.45
CA ARG A 251 13.34 -26.80 43.29
C ARG A 251 13.80 -28.11 42.67
N LYS A 252 14.96 -28.11 42.03
CA LYS A 252 15.66 -29.36 41.73
C LYS A 252 15.87 -30.09 43.06
N PRO A 253 15.57 -31.39 43.19
CA PRO A 253 15.94 -32.13 44.39
C PRO A 253 17.45 -31.95 44.61
N SER A 254 17.87 -31.60 45.83
CA SER A 254 19.31 -31.54 46.12
C SER A 254 19.84 -32.95 45.93
N ILE A 255 20.80 -33.11 45.02
CA ILE A 255 21.61 -34.30 44.98
C ILE A 255 22.72 -34.02 45.99
N TYR A 256 22.39 -34.33 47.25
CA TYR A 256 23.22 -34.27 48.46
C TYR A 256 23.82 -32.90 48.81
#